data_AF-A0A832IW02-F1
#
_entry.id   AF-A0A832IW02-F1
#
_cell.length_a   1.000
_cell.length_b   1.000
_cell.length_c   1.000
_cell.angle_alpha   90.00
_cell.angle_beta   90.00
_cell.angle_gamma   90.00
#
_symmetry.space_group_name_H-M   'P 1'
#
loop_
_entity.id
_entity.type
_entity.pdbx_description
1 polymer ?
#
loop_
_entity_poly.entity_id
_entity_poly.type
_entity_poly.pdbx_seq_one_letter_code
_entity_poly.pdbx_strand_id
1 'polypeptide(L)'
;MDALTLARWQFAITTVYHFFFVPVTLGLSIAVAIMQTVYYRTGNEEYKKLTKFWGKLFLINFALGVATGIVQEFQFGMNWSQYSRFMGDIFGAPLAIEAL
;
A
#
# COMPACT_ATOMS: atom_id res chain seq x y z
N MET A 1 28.28 6.08 10.90
CA MET A 1 27.70 5.49 9.67
C MET A 1 27.79 6.52 8.58
N ASP A 2 28.12 6.12 7.35
CA ASP A 2 28.12 7.02 6.20
C ASP A 2 26.70 7.27 5.67
N ALA A 3 26.55 8.29 4.82
CA ALA A 3 25.25 8.68 4.27
C ALA A 3 24.60 7.54 3.47
N LEU A 4 25.40 6.76 2.74
CA LEU A 4 24.90 5.62 1.95
C LEU A 4 24.32 4.52 2.84
N THR A 5 24.99 4.16 3.94
CA THR A 5 24.47 3.16 4.88
C THR A 5 23.18 3.64 5.55
N LEU A 6 23.11 4.92 5.93
CA LEU A 6 21.87 5.51 6.48
C LEU A 6 20.72 5.49 5.48
N ALA A 7 20.96 5.86 4.22
CA ALA A 7 19.95 5.82 3.16
C ALA A 7 19.40 4.41 2.92
N ARG A 8 20.27 3.39 2.95
CA ARG A 8 19.87 1.97 2.85
C ARG A 8 19.02 1.54 4.03
N TRP A 9 19.42 1.86 5.25
CA TRP A 9 18.65 1.54 6.45
C TRP A 9 17.29 2.23 6.46
N GLN A 10 17.25 3.52 6.13
CA GLN A 10 15.99 4.27 6.05
C GLN A 10 15.03 3.62 5.04
N PHE A 11 15.52 3.31 3.83
CA PHE A 11 14.71 2.68 2.79
C PHE A 11 14.24 1.28 3.19
N ALA A 12 15.11 0.46 3.79
CA ALA A 12 14.76 -0.88 4.27
C ALA A 12 13.67 -0.83 5.35
N ILE A 13 13.82 0.06 6.33
CA ILE A 13 12.85 0.23 7.41
C ILE A 13 11.50 0.66 6.83
N THR A 14 11.47 1.71 6.00
CA THR A 14 10.23 2.18 5.38
C THR A 14 9.54 1.09 4.55
N THR A 15 10.32 0.34 3.77
CA THR A 15 9.80 -0.77 2.95
C THR A 15 9.17 -1.86 3.82
N VAL A 16 9.85 -2.30 4.88
CA VAL A 16 9.33 -3.33 5.79
C VAL A 16 8.05 -2.85 6.49
N TYR A 17 8.03 -1.61 6.98
CA TYR A 17 6.83 -1.04 7.60
C TYR A 17 5.67 -0.95 6.62
N HIS A 18 5.90 -0.45 5.41
CA HIS A 18 4.87 -0.38 4.37
C HIS A 18 4.32 -1.77 4.03
N PHE A 19 5.21 -2.75 3.87
CA PHE A 19 4.84 -4.10 3.46
C PHE A 19 4.09 -4.90 4.54
N PHE A 20 4.03 -4.46 5.80
CA PHE A 20 3.08 -5.06 6.76
C PHE A 20 1.63 -4.75 6.40
N PHE A 21 1.36 -3.57 5.84
CA PHE A 21 0.00 -3.14 5.51
C PHE A 21 -0.47 -3.69 4.16
N VAL A 22 0.43 -3.86 3.19
CA VAL A 22 0.12 -4.31 1.82
C VAL A 22 -0.63 -5.65 1.74
N PRO A 23 -0.14 -6.77 2.30
CA PRO A 23 -0.80 -8.07 2.17
C PRO A 23 -2.14 -8.11 2.92
N VAL A 24 -2.24 -7.39 4.05
CA VAL A 24 -3.50 -7.27 4.81
C VAL A 24 -4.54 -6.50 4.00
N THR A 25 -4.15 -5.40 3.36
CA THR A 25 -5.02 -4.64 2.45
C THR A 25 -5.49 -5.48 1.28
N LEU A 26 -4.59 -6.18 0.59
CA LEU A 26 -4.92 -7.02 -0.56
C LEU A 26 -5.82 -8.21 -0.19
N GLY A 27 -5.57 -8.84 0.95
CA GLY A 27 -6.40 -9.93 1.44
C GLY A 27 -7.80 -9.46 1.86
N LEU A 28 -7.88 -8.37 2.64
CA LEU A 28 -9.15 -7.83 3.10
C LEU A 28 -9.98 -7.22 1.98
N SER A 29 -9.37 -6.60 0.97
CA SER A 29 -10.13 -6.01 -0.16
C SER A 29 -10.95 -7.07 -0.89
N ILE A 30 -10.34 -8.21 -1.21
CA ILE A 30 -11.01 -9.34 -1.86
C ILE A 30 -12.05 -9.95 -0.91
N ALA A 31 -11.71 -10.16 0.35
CA ALA A 31 -12.65 -10.75 1.32
C ALA A 31 -13.91 -9.87 1.50
N VAL A 32 -13.73 -8.56 1.66
CA VAL A 32 -14.82 -7.57 1.77
C VAL A 32 -15.65 -7.53 0.49
N ALA A 33 -15.02 -7.56 -0.68
CA ALA A 33 -15.73 -7.60 -1.96
C ALA A 33 -16.59 -8.88 -2.11
N ILE A 34 -16.06 -10.04 -1.70
CA ILE A 34 -16.81 -11.31 -1.71
C ILE A 34 -17.99 -11.24 -0.74
N MET A 35 -17.77 -10.83 0.51
CA MET A 35 -18.84 -10.71 1.52
C MET A 35 -19.96 -9.77 1.04
N GLN A 36 -19.60 -8.62 0.46
CA GLN A 36 -20.57 -7.67 -0.09
C GLN A 36 -21.33 -8.27 -1.29
N THR A 37 -20.65 -9.01 -2.15
CA THR A 37 -21.27 -9.69 -3.30
C THR A 37 -22.26 -10.76 -2.85
N VAL A 38 -21.90 -11.55 -1.83
CA VAL A 38 -22.79 -12.56 -1.24
C VAL A 38 -24.01 -11.89 -0.61
N TYR A 39 -23.82 -10.79 0.14
CA TYR A 39 -24.93 -10.01 0.66
C TYR A 39 -25.87 -9.54 -0.45
N TYR A 40 -25.33 -8.93 -1.50
CA TYR A 40 -26.14 -8.42 -2.62
C TYR A 40 -26.94 -9.52 -3.33
N ARG A 41 -26.35 -10.72 -3.50
CA ARG A 41 -27.03 -11.84 -4.17
C ARG A 41 -28.06 -12.55 -3.29
N THR A 42 -27.82 -12.67 -1.99
CA THR A 42 -28.64 -13.50 -1.08
C THR A 42 -29.63 -12.70 -0.24
N GLY A 43 -29.41 -11.40 -0.06
CA GLY A 43 -30.14 -10.57 0.89
C GLY A 43 -29.85 -10.89 2.37
N ASN A 44 -28.88 -11.77 2.67
CA ASN A 44 -28.58 -12.14 4.05
C ASN A 44 -27.83 -11.00 4.77
N GLU A 45 -28.55 -10.31 5.67
CA GLU A 45 -28.04 -9.18 6.45
C GLU A 45 -26.83 -9.51 7.35
N GLU A 46 -26.54 -10.78 7.64
CA GLU A 46 -25.32 -11.18 8.35
C GLU A 46 -24.06 -10.81 7.56
N TYR A 47 -24.05 -11.11 6.25
CA TYR A 47 -22.92 -10.76 5.37
C TYR A 47 -22.72 -9.26 5.26
N LYS A 48 -23.78 -8.45 5.36
CA LYS A 48 -23.68 -6.99 5.40
C LYS A 48 -22.99 -6.51 6.68
N LYS A 49 -23.31 -7.11 7.84
CA LYS A 49 -22.64 -6.80 9.11
C LYS A 49 -21.16 -7.16 9.05
N LEU A 50 -20.83 -8.34 8.53
CA LEU A 50 -19.45 -8.79 8.32
C LEU A 50 -18.69 -7.85 7.38
N THR A 51 -19.29 -7.49 6.24
CA THR A 51 -18.70 -6.54 5.28
C THR A 51 -18.40 -5.20 5.95
N LYS A 52 -19.33 -4.65 6.75
CA LYS A 52 -19.09 -3.38 7.46
C LYS A 52 -17.99 -3.48 8.51
N PHE A 53 -17.95 -4.58 9.26
CA PHE A 53 -16.92 -4.79 10.28
C PHE A 53 -15.52 -4.90 9.66
N TRP A 54 -15.35 -5.83 8.71
CA TRP A 54 -14.06 -6.05 8.04
C TRP A 54 -13.68 -4.89 7.14
N GLY A 55 -14.66 -4.23 6.51
CA GLY A 55 -14.46 -3.02 5.72
C GLY A 55 -13.93 -1.85 6.55
N LYS A 56 -14.32 -1.74 7.82
CA LYS A 56 -13.76 -0.73 8.73
C LYS A 56 -12.28 -0.98 9.02
N LEU A 57 -11.92 -2.23 9.30
CA LEU A 57 -10.52 -2.63 9.55
C LEU A 57 -9.68 -2.45 8.28
N PHE A 58 -10.22 -2.85 7.12
CA PHE A 58 -9.61 -2.60 5.81
C PHE A 58 -9.31 -1.12 5.63
N LEU A 59 -10.27 -0.22 5.88
CA LEU A 59 -10.07 1.21 5.65
C LEU A 59 -8.98 1.81 6.55
N ILE A 60 -8.92 1.39 7.83
CA ILE A 60 -7.87 1.83 8.76
C ILE A 60 -6.49 1.36 8.28
N ASN A 61 -6.39 0.08 7.91
CA ASN A 61 -5.14 -0.50 7.42
C ASN A 61 -4.70 0.13 6.09
N PHE A 62 -5.65 0.36 5.19
CA PHE A 62 -5.41 1.02 3.91
C PHE A 62 -4.87 2.43 4.08
N ALA A 63 -5.44 3.23 4.99
CA ALA A 63 -4.97 4.58 5.25
C ALA A 63 -3.50 4.62 5.71
N LEU A 64 -3.09 3.70 6.60
CA LEU A 64 -1.69 3.57 7.03
C LEU A 64 -0.78 3.05 5.91
N GLY A 65 -1.28 2.13 5.09
CA GLY A 65 -0.59 1.64 3.90
C GLY A 65 -0.30 2.77 2.90
N VAL A 66 -1.30 3.60 2.58
CA VAL A 66 -1.14 4.75 1.69
C VAL A 66 -0.13 5.75 2.26
N ALA A 67 -0.24 6.11 3.55
CA ALA A 67 0.69 7.04 4.17
C ALA A 67 2.15 6.56 4.11
N THR A 68 2.38 5.26 4.39
CA THR A 68 3.73 4.67 4.32
C THR A 68 4.23 4.53 2.88
N GLY A 69 3.35 4.29 1.91
CA GLY A 69 3.69 4.20 0.48
C GLY A 69 4.13 5.55 -0.08
N ILE A 70 3.41 6.64 0.24
CA ILE A 70 3.78 8.01 -0.15
C ILE A 70 5.18 8.37 0.36
N VAL A 71 5.47 8.02 1.63
CA VAL A 71 6.82 8.25 2.19
C VAL A 71 7.88 7.49 1.40
N GLN A 72 7.60 6.25 1.01
CA GLN A 72 8.52 5.42 0.23
C GLN A 72 8.73 5.96 -1.19
N GLU A 73 7.69 6.43 -1.86
CA GLU A 73 7.76 7.05 -3.19
C GLU A 73 8.71 8.26 -3.18
N PHE A 74 8.53 9.18 -2.23
CA PHE A 74 9.39 10.36 -2.12
C PHE A 74 10.84 10.03 -1.77
N GLN A 75 11.13 8.88 -1.15
CA GLN A 75 12.52 8.47 -0.88
C GLN A 75 13.32 8.24 -2.16
N PHE A 76 12.69 7.86 -3.27
CA PHE A 76 13.37 7.77 -4.57
C PHE A 76 13.87 9.14 -5.04
N GLY A 77 13.11 10.21 -4.80
CA GLY A 77 13.50 11.58 -5.15
C GLY A 77 14.55 12.19 -4.21
N MET A 78 14.48 11.86 -2.91
CA MET A 78 15.36 12.44 -1.89
C MET A 78 16.71 11.72 -1.78
N ASN A 79 16.70 10.48 -1.27
CA ASN A 79 17.91 9.74 -0.91
C ASN A 79 18.52 8.99 -2.10
N TRP A 80 17.75 8.78 -3.16
CA TRP A 80 18.14 8.01 -4.35
C TRP A 80 18.08 8.83 -5.64
N SER A 81 18.33 10.14 -5.56
CA SER A 81 18.21 11.07 -6.70
C SER A 81 19.05 10.70 -7.92
N GLN A 82 20.25 10.13 -7.73
CA GLN A 82 21.08 9.66 -8.84
C GLN A 82 20.48 8.44 -9.55
N TYR A 83 19.90 7.50 -8.79
CA TYR A 83 19.17 6.37 -9.36
C TYR A 83 17.93 6.85 -10.13
N SER A 84 17.17 7.79 -9.58
CA SER A 84 15.98 8.34 -10.21
C SER A 84 16.30 9.10 -11.51
N ARG A 85 17.45 9.79 -11.60
CA ARG A 85 17.92 10.37 -12.86
C ARG A 85 18.37 9.33 -13.88
N PHE A 86 18.95 8.23 -13.43
CA PHE A 86 19.49 7.18 -14.31
C PHE A 86 18.41 6.25 -14.85
N MET A 87 17.45 5.82 -14.01
CA MET A 87 16.39 4.86 -14.36
C MET A 87 15.00 5.49 -14.51
N GLY A 88 14.86 6.80 -14.32
CA GLY A 88 13.56 7.49 -14.24
C GLY A 88 12.64 7.23 -15.42
N ASP A 89 13.18 7.22 -16.65
CA ASP A 89 12.38 7.01 -17.86
C ASP A 89 11.78 5.60 -17.97
N ILE A 90 12.40 4.60 -17.33
CA ILE A 90 11.96 3.20 -17.35
C ILE A 90 11.16 2.87 -16.08
N PHE A 91 11.72 3.20 -14.92
CA PHE A 91 11.15 2.84 -13.61
C PHE A 91 10.05 3.81 -13.16
N GLY A 92 10.12 5.08 -13.57
CA GLY A 92 9.13 6.08 -13.19
C GLY A 92 7.79 5.92 -13.92
N ALA A 93 7.78 5.40 -15.14
CA ALA A 93 6.55 5.23 -15.91
C ALA A 93 5.54 4.27 -15.23
N PRO A 94 5.92 3.06 -14.77
CA PRO A 94 5.03 2.20 -14.00
C PRO A 94 4.50 2.84 -12.71
N LEU A 95 5.34 3.59 -11.98
CA LEU A 95 4.94 4.25 -10.74
C LEU A 95 3.93 5.38 -10.99
N ALA A 96 4.13 6.17 -12.05
CA ALA A 96 3.18 7.19 -12.44
C ALA A 96 1.83 6.59 -12.84
N ILE A 97 1.84 5.45 -13.55
CA ILE A 97 0.61 4.74 -13.92
C ILE A 97 -0.12 4.17 -12.70
N GLU A 98 0.60 3.69 -11.67
CA GLU A 98 0.01 3.20 -10.43
C GLU A 98 -0.75 4.29 -9.65
N ALA A 99 -0.27 5.54 -9.70
CA ALA A 99 -0.87 6.66 -8.98
C ALA A 99 -2.07 7.32 -9.68
N LEU A 100 -2.31 7.02 -10.98
CA LEU A 100 -3.31 7.63 -11.86
C LEU A 100 -4.63 6.85 -11.88
#